data_AF-A0A2E8CFN7-F1
#
_entry.id   AF-A0A2E8CFN7-F1
#
_cell.length_a   1.000
_cell.length_b   1.000
_cell.length_c   1.000
_cell.angle_alpha   90.00
_cell.angle_beta   90.00
_cell.angle_gamma   90.00
#
_symmetry.space_group_name_H-M   'P 1'
#
loop_
_entity.id
_entity.type
_entity.pdbx_description
1 polymer ?
#
loop_
_entity_poly.entity_id
_entity_poly.type
_entity_poly.pdbx_seq_one_letter_code
_entity_poly.pdbx_strand_id
1 'polypeptide(L)'
;MTLNVTPELGVSLEDEVGKLKLPERTAALSKTVDKLEAHGLDITPDEVDKEVASTLVTSYAQNPDKTSQKVTNPKAATLTPPSIRLTNDILTEFNHSVVESSKQLRNLVTNKLIIESENPDPRVRMRALELMGKISDVGLFAEKSEVTITHQTTDDIKDRLRGKLAKLVNPELEPEDAIILDASDIAFDDE
;
A
#
# COMPACT_ATOMS: atom_id res chain seq x y z
N MET A 1 -0.78 4.40 -50.13
CA MET A 1 0.67 4.14 -50.26
C MET A 1 1.24 4.07 -48.87
N THR A 2 1.74 2.92 -48.44
CA THR A 2 2.44 2.75 -47.16
C THR A 2 3.93 2.98 -47.39
N LEU A 3 4.49 4.01 -46.75
CA LEU A 3 5.90 4.36 -46.85
C LEU A 3 6.70 3.40 -45.96
N ASN A 4 7.33 2.37 -46.53
CA ASN A 4 8.23 1.48 -45.79
C ASN A 4 9.63 2.10 -45.78
N VAL A 5 10.03 2.67 -44.65
CA VAL A 5 11.35 3.26 -44.45
C VAL A 5 12.24 2.23 -43.76
N THR A 6 13.24 1.70 -44.48
CA THR A 6 14.29 0.84 -43.91
C THR A 6 15.51 1.70 -43.58
N PRO A 7 15.98 1.76 -42.32
CA PRO A 7 17.17 2.54 -41.97
C PRO A 7 18.44 1.90 -42.55
N GLU A 8 19.47 2.72 -42.76
CA GLU A 8 20.72 2.33 -43.43
C GLU A 8 21.48 1.17 -42.72
N LEU A 9 21.23 0.96 -41.42
CA LEU A 9 21.81 -0.14 -40.65
C LEU A 9 21.24 -1.53 -41.02
N GLY A 10 20.25 -1.63 -41.92
CA GLY A 10 19.67 -2.90 -42.35
C GLY A 10 18.86 -3.64 -41.27
N VAL A 11 18.63 -2.98 -40.12
CA VAL A 11 17.78 -3.46 -39.04
C VAL A 11 16.42 -2.81 -39.19
N SER A 12 15.37 -3.61 -39.36
CA SER A 12 14.00 -3.09 -39.33
C SER A 12 13.75 -2.42 -37.98
N LEU A 13 13.28 -1.17 -38.00
CA LEU A 13 12.70 -0.55 -36.82
C LEU A 13 11.43 -1.35 -36.50
N GLU A 14 11.43 -2.07 -35.38
CA GLU A 14 10.19 -2.63 -34.86
C GLU A 14 9.31 -1.44 -34.43
N ASP A 15 8.20 -1.22 -35.12
CA ASP A 15 7.26 -0.13 -34.82
C ASP A 15 6.65 -0.25 -33.41
N GLU A 16 6.64 -1.47 -32.85
CA GLU A 16 6.09 -1.74 -31.53
C GLU A 16 7.19 -1.87 -30.48
N VAL A 17 7.26 -0.86 -29.60
CA VAL A 17 7.98 -0.97 -28.34
C VAL A 17 7.45 -2.20 -27.60
N GLY A 18 8.33 -3.14 -27.26
CA GLY A 18 7.99 -4.35 -26.51
C GLY A 18 7.23 -4.06 -25.20
N LYS A 19 6.69 -5.11 -24.57
CA LYS A 19 5.87 -4.98 -23.34
C LYS A 19 6.67 -4.33 -22.20
N LEU A 20 6.52 -3.00 -22.04
CA LEU A 20 7.11 -2.22 -20.94
C LEU A 20 6.27 -2.34 -19.67
N LYS A 21 6.95 -2.32 -18.52
CA LYS A 21 6.27 -2.20 -17.21
C LYS A 21 5.67 -0.81 -17.05
N LEU A 22 4.60 -0.69 -16.28
CA LEU A 22 3.94 0.59 -16.05
C LEU A 22 4.85 1.69 -15.48
N PRO A 23 5.75 1.42 -14.50
CA PRO A 23 6.66 2.45 -13.98
C PRO A 23 7.65 2.95 -15.03
N GLU A 24 8.20 2.06 -15.86
CA GLU A 24 9.12 2.44 -16.93
C GLU A 24 8.43 3.27 -18.00
N ARG A 25 7.19 2.90 -18.35
CA ARG A 25 6.38 3.65 -19.31
C ARG A 25 6.00 5.04 -18.79
N THR A 26 5.51 5.13 -17.55
CA THR A 26 5.12 6.42 -16.94
C THR A 26 6.32 7.33 -16.75
N ALA A 27 7.50 6.80 -16.41
CA ALA A 27 8.74 7.58 -16.36
C ALA A 27 9.16 8.11 -17.75
N ALA A 28 9.01 7.30 -18.80
CA ALA A 28 9.30 7.74 -20.16
C ALA A 28 8.32 8.84 -20.63
N LEU A 29 7.03 8.67 -20.34
CA LEU A 29 6.01 9.66 -20.67
C LEU A 29 6.17 10.93 -19.84
N SER A 30 6.51 10.84 -18.55
CA SER A 30 6.77 12.02 -17.71
C SER A 30 7.86 12.91 -18.31
N LYS A 31 8.96 12.33 -18.82
CA LYS A 31 10.00 13.09 -19.52
C LYS A 31 9.49 13.80 -20.78
N THR A 32 8.48 13.25 -21.45
CA THR A 32 7.85 13.94 -22.58
C THR A 32 6.97 15.09 -22.09
N VAL A 33 6.27 14.92 -20.96
CA VAL A 33 5.51 16.00 -20.30
C VAL A 33 6.45 17.13 -19.86
N ASP A 34 7.62 16.84 -19.28
CA ASP A 34 8.62 17.85 -18.88
C ASP A 34 9.11 18.68 -20.07
N LYS A 35 9.27 18.04 -21.24
CA LYS A 35 9.61 18.75 -22.47
C LYS A 35 8.47 19.65 -22.94
N LEU A 36 7.22 19.20 -22.81
CA LEU A 36 6.05 20.00 -23.18
C LEU A 36 5.84 21.18 -22.21
N GLU A 37 6.11 21.00 -20.91
CA GLU A 37 6.16 22.06 -19.90
C GLU A 37 7.16 23.14 -20.29
N ALA A 38 8.38 22.75 -20.69
CA ALA A 38 9.40 23.70 -21.14
C ALA A 38 8.96 24.52 -22.37
N HIS A 39 7.98 24.03 -23.12
CA HIS A 39 7.38 24.71 -24.27
C HIS A 39 6.04 25.41 -23.95
N GLY A 40 5.66 25.52 -22.67
CA GLY A 40 4.53 26.33 -22.21
C GLY A 40 3.22 25.56 -22.01
N LEU A 41 3.26 24.23 -21.89
CA LEU A 41 2.10 23.45 -21.50
C LEU A 41 1.77 23.66 -20.01
N ASP A 42 0.51 23.94 -19.69
CA ASP A 42 0.03 23.97 -18.32
C ASP A 42 -0.18 22.54 -17.78
N ILE A 43 0.19 22.33 -16.52
CA ILE A 43 0.32 21.02 -15.89
C ILE A 43 -0.36 21.00 -14.53
N THR A 44 -1.10 22.05 -14.18
CA THR A 44 -1.89 22.06 -12.95
C THR A 44 -2.89 20.90 -13.00
N PRO A 45 -2.82 19.93 -12.07
CA PRO A 45 -3.71 18.78 -12.12
C PRO A 45 -5.14 19.15 -11.72
N ASP A 46 -6.09 18.81 -12.57
CA ASP A 46 -7.52 18.92 -12.27
C ASP A 46 -8.03 17.73 -11.44
N GLU A 47 -9.27 17.79 -10.96
CA GLU A 47 -9.90 16.69 -10.20
C GLU A 47 -9.98 15.39 -11.02
N VAL A 48 -10.29 15.51 -12.31
CA VAL A 48 -10.33 14.37 -13.25
C VAL A 48 -8.97 13.69 -13.38
N ASP A 49 -7.88 14.47 -13.41
CA ASP A 49 -6.52 13.92 -13.54
C ASP A 49 -6.11 13.11 -12.30
N LYS A 50 -6.55 13.56 -11.12
CA LYS A 50 -6.33 12.86 -9.84
C LYS A 50 -7.11 11.55 -9.78
N GLU A 51 -8.35 11.54 -10.25
CA GLU A 51 -9.14 10.31 -10.36
C GLU A 51 -8.50 9.30 -11.32
N VAL A 52 -8.06 9.75 -12.50
CA VAL A 52 -7.39 8.88 -13.48
C VAL A 52 -6.09 8.30 -12.90
N ALA A 53 -5.26 9.12 -12.26
CA ALA A 53 -4.02 8.64 -11.67
C ALA A 53 -4.27 7.67 -10.50
N SER A 54 -5.21 7.98 -9.61
CA SER A 54 -5.53 7.12 -8.45
C SER A 54 -6.09 5.76 -8.89
N THR A 55 -6.98 5.74 -9.89
CA THR A 55 -7.50 4.48 -10.45
C THR A 55 -6.40 3.66 -11.11
N LEU A 56 -5.49 4.31 -11.85
CA LEU A 56 -4.36 3.64 -12.49
C LEU A 56 -3.41 3.02 -11.45
N VAL A 57 -3.01 3.79 -10.43
CA VAL A 57 -2.14 3.33 -9.35
C VAL A 57 -2.79 2.20 -8.56
N THR A 58 -4.08 2.34 -8.21
CA THR A 58 -4.80 1.30 -7.47
C THR A 58 -4.87 0.00 -8.27
N SER A 59 -5.16 0.10 -9.57
CA SER A 59 -5.18 -1.07 -10.43
C SER A 59 -3.80 -1.71 -10.57
N TYR A 60 -2.73 -0.91 -10.56
CA TYR A 60 -1.35 -1.38 -10.59
C TYR A 60 -0.98 -2.10 -9.30
N ALA A 61 -1.33 -1.52 -8.14
CA ALA A 61 -1.11 -2.12 -6.83
C ALA A 61 -1.83 -3.47 -6.69
N GLN A 62 -3.04 -3.61 -7.25
CA GLN A 62 -3.76 -4.89 -7.24
C GLN A 62 -3.12 -5.95 -8.13
N ASN A 63 -2.69 -5.59 -9.34
CA ASN A 63 -2.13 -6.54 -10.31
C ASN A 63 -1.11 -5.86 -11.25
N PRO A 64 0.19 -5.84 -10.90
CA PRO A 64 1.23 -5.12 -11.66
C PRO A 64 1.40 -5.61 -13.11
N ASP A 65 1.37 -6.93 -13.33
CA ASP A 65 1.59 -7.51 -14.66
C ASP A 65 0.42 -7.24 -15.61
N LYS A 66 -0.81 -7.40 -15.12
CA LYS A 66 -2.02 -7.22 -15.93
C LYS A 66 -2.23 -5.76 -16.31
N THR A 67 -1.94 -4.82 -15.41
CA THR A 67 -2.05 -3.39 -15.72
C THR A 67 -0.96 -2.94 -16.68
N SER A 68 0.29 -3.37 -16.47
CA SER A 68 1.39 -3.08 -17.40
C SER A 68 1.10 -3.54 -18.83
N GLN A 69 0.43 -4.69 -18.99
CA GLN A 69 -0.01 -5.19 -20.29
C GLN A 69 -1.24 -4.46 -20.86
N LYS A 70 -2.15 -3.99 -20.00
CA LYS A 70 -3.39 -3.30 -20.42
C LYS A 70 -3.14 -1.88 -20.91
N VAL A 71 -2.13 -1.20 -20.36
CA VAL A 71 -1.72 0.14 -20.81
C VAL A 71 -0.89 -0.06 -22.07
N THR A 72 -1.51 0.04 -23.24
CA THR A 72 -0.82 0.00 -24.54
C THR A 72 -0.53 1.42 -25.02
N ASN A 73 0.38 1.61 -25.98
CA ASN A 73 0.68 2.92 -26.55
C ASN A 73 -0.57 3.75 -26.95
N PRO A 74 -1.59 3.20 -27.65
CA PRO A 74 -2.78 3.98 -27.98
C PRO A 74 -3.58 4.42 -26.74
N LYS A 75 -3.60 3.61 -25.68
CA LYS A 75 -4.28 3.96 -24.42
C LYS A 75 -3.46 4.93 -23.56
N ALA A 76 -2.14 4.89 -23.65
CA ALA A 76 -1.30 5.89 -23.02
C ALA A 76 -1.47 7.27 -23.69
N ALA A 77 -1.68 7.30 -25.00
CA ALA A 77 -1.93 8.53 -25.75
C ALA A 77 -3.26 9.23 -25.41
N THR A 78 -4.24 8.50 -24.86
CA THR A 78 -5.50 9.10 -24.40
C THR A 78 -5.42 9.74 -23.01
N LEU A 79 -4.31 9.51 -22.28
CA LEU A 79 -4.11 10.09 -20.96
C LEU A 79 -3.67 11.54 -21.09
N THR A 80 -4.13 12.38 -20.17
CA THR A 80 -3.75 13.78 -20.08
C THR A 80 -2.31 13.91 -19.53
N PRO A 81 -1.52 14.90 -19.99
CA PRO A 81 -0.17 15.13 -19.46
C PRO A 81 -0.08 15.29 -17.93
N PRO A 82 -1.00 16.02 -17.25
CA PRO A 82 -0.96 16.13 -15.79
C PRO A 82 -1.22 14.80 -15.07
N SER A 83 -2.15 13.97 -15.55
CA SER A 83 -2.43 12.66 -14.95
C SER A 83 -1.26 11.69 -15.08
N ILE A 84 -0.50 11.75 -16.18
CA ILE A 84 0.72 10.95 -16.40
C ILE A 84 1.80 11.32 -15.38
N ARG A 85 2.07 12.61 -15.17
CA ARG A 85 3.07 13.09 -14.21
C ARG A 85 2.68 12.67 -12.79
N LEU A 86 1.43 12.93 -12.41
CA LEU A 86 0.92 12.57 -11.09
C LEU A 86 0.96 11.07 -10.83
N THR A 87 0.64 10.26 -11.85
CA THR A 87 0.81 8.80 -11.79
C THR A 87 2.26 8.41 -11.57
N ASN A 88 3.21 8.98 -12.34
CA ASN A 88 4.62 8.68 -12.20
C ASN A 88 5.12 9.02 -10.79
N ASP A 89 4.77 10.19 -10.27
CA ASP A 89 5.19 10.64 -8.95
C ASP A 89 4.70 9.66 -7.86
N ILE A 90 3.42 9.29 -7.90
CA ILE A 90 2.86 8.28 -6.99
C ILE A 90 3.60 6.95 -7.18
N LEU A 91 3.77 6.46 -8.40
CA LEU A 91 4.45 5.18 -8.63
C LEU A 91 5.90 5.20 -8.12
N THR A 92 6.63 6.32 -8.23
CA THR A 92 8.00 6.42 -7.70
C THR A 92 8.03 6.46 -6.18
N GLU A 93 7.10 7.18 -5.54
CA GLU A 93 6.99 7.24 -4.09
C GLU A 93 6.66 5.85 -3.50
N PHE A 94 5.71 5.14 -4.11
CA PHE A 94 5.28 3.82 -3.64
C PHE A 94 6.22 2.67 -4.10
N ASN A 95 6.94 2.78 -5.21
CA ASN A 95 7.94 1.76 -5.61
C ASN A 95 9.13 1.68 -4.66
N HIS A 96 9.47 2.77 -3.96
CA HIS A 96 10.51 2.70 -2.93
C HIS A 96 10.08 1.83 -1.72
N SER A 97 8.79 1.53 -1.57
CA SER A 97 8.26 0.80 -0.43
C SER A 97 8.28 -0.73 -0.56
N VAL A 98 8.56 -1.29 -1.73
CA VAL A 98 8.66 -2.74 -1.89
C VAL A 98 10.13 -3.12 -1.83
N VAL A 99 10.70 -3.13 -0.61
CA VAL A 99 12.02 -3.72 -0.42
C VAL A 99 11.87 -5.23 -0.60
N GLU A 100 12.20 -5.71 -1.81
CA GLU A 100 12.07 -7.11 -2.21
C GLU A 100 12.93 -8.06 -1.34
N SER A 101 13.93 -7.52 -0.63
CA SER A 101 14.86 -8.32 0.18
C SER A 101 14.71 -8.05 1.68
N SER A 102 14.27 -9.06 2.43
CA SER A 102 14.28 -9.04 3.91
C SER A 102 15.65 -8.72 4.50
N LYS A 103 16.75 -9.01 3.78
CA LYS A 103 18.12 -8.68 4.21
C LYS A 103 18.39 -7.18 4.12
N GLN A 104 17.95 -6.54 3.04
CA GLN A 104 18.08 -5.09 2.88
C GLN A 104 17.26 -4.34 3.93
N LEU A 105 16.02 -4.79 4.20
CA LEU A 105 15.21 -4.23 5.28
C LEU A 105 15.89 -4.36 6.63
N ARG A 106 16.42 -5.55 6.96
CA ARG A 106 17.14 -5.77 8.21
C ARG A 106 18.31 -4.80 8.35
N ASN A 107 19.14 -4.69 7.31
CA ASN A 107 20.29 -3.79 7.32
C ASN A 107 19.87 -2.32 7.46
N LEU A 108 18.82 -1.88 6.77
CA LEU A 108 18.29 -0.53 6.87
C LEU A 108 17.79 -0.23 8.29
N VAL A 109 17.00 -1.14 8.88
CA VAL A 109 16.50 -0.99 10.25
C VAL A 109 17.66 -0.99 11.25
N THR A 110 18.65 -1.87 11.11
CA THR A 110 19.83 -1.89 11.96
C THR A 110 20.60 -0.57 11.88
N ASN A 111 20.87 -0.08 10.66
CA ASN A 111 21.57 1.20 10.48
C ASN A 111 20.79 2.37 11.09
N LYS A 112 19.46 2.38 10.94
CA LYS A 112 18.62 3.43 11.53
C LYS A 112 18.64 3.35 13.06
N LEU A 113 18.53 2.16 13.64
CA LEU A 113 18.61 1.97 15.09
C LEU A 113 19.99 2.34 15.67
N ILE A 114 21.08 2.14 14.92
CA ILE A 114 22.42 2.62 15.32
C ILE A 114 22.42 4.14 15.46
N ILE A 115 21.87 4.85 14.47
CA ILE A 115 21.79 6.32 14.52
C ILE A 115 20.92 6.77 15.71
N GLU A 116 19.76 6.15 15.93
CA GLU A 116 18.87 6.50 17.04
C GLU A 116 19.46 6.13 18.42
N SER A 117 20.45 5.24 18.48
CA SER A 117 21.14 4.90 19.73
C SER A 117 22.05 6.03 20.24
N GLU A 118 22.40 7.00 19.39
CA GLU A 118 23.18 8.18 19.78
C GLU A 118 22.28 9.39 20.12
N ASN A 119 20.95 9.21 20.06
CA ASN A 119 19.99 10.29 20.31
C ASN A 119 20.18 10.91 21.70
N PRO A 120 20.12 12.26 21.84
CA PRO A 120 20.26 12.94 23.14
C PRO A 120 19.17 12.55 24.15
N ASP A 121 17.98 12.14 23.69
CA ASP A 121 16.94 11.63 24.58
C ASP A 121 17.28 10.20 25.06
N PRO A 122 17.50 9.98 26.38
CA PRO A 122 17.81 8.66 26.91
C PRO A 122 16.70 7.62 26.68
N ARG A 123 15.42 8.04 26.55
CA ARG A 123 14.32 7.10 26.30
C ARG A 123 14.41 6.49 24.91
N VAL A 124 14.66 7.32 23.90
CA VAL A 124 14.83 6.90 22.51
C VAL A 124 16.06 6.02 22.38
N ARG A 125 17.18 6.44 22.99
CA ARG A 125 18.43 5.66 23.03
C ARG A 125 18.24 4.26 23.61
N MET A 126 17.62 4.16 24.78
CA MET A 126 17.40 2.86 25.44
C MET A 126 16.50 1.96 24.61
N ARG A 127 15.45 2.52 23.99
CA ARG A 127 14.55 1.75 23.12
C ARG A 127 15.24 1.27 21.86
N ALA A 128 16.09 2.10 21.25
CA ALA A 128 16.86 1.72 20.07
C ALA A 128 17.82 0.55 20.38
N LEU A 129 18.52 0.61 21.52
CA LEU A 129 19.43 -0.46 21.97
C LEU A 129 18.68 -1.76 22.30
N GLU A 130 17.52 -1.69 22.94
CA GLU A 130 16.66 -2.86 23.22
C GLU A 130 16.20 -3.52 21.91
N LEU A 131 15.63 -2.74 20.98
CA LEU A 131 15.15 -3.24 19.69
C LEU A 131 16.28 -3.81 18.84
N MET A 132 17.47 -3.21 18.89
CA MET A 132 18.65 -3.73 18.21
C MET A 132 19.06 -5.10 18.76
N GLY A 133 19.01 -5.31 20.08
CA GLY A 133 19.30 -6.60 20.69
C GLY A 133 18.23 -7.68 20.44
N LYS A 134 16.98 -7.28 20.12
CA LYS A 134 15.90 -8.21 19.69
C LYS A 134 16.05 -8.65 18.23
N ILE A 135 16.48 -7.75 17.35
CA ILE A 135 16.61 -8.03 15.90
C ILE A 135 17.94 -8.72 15.57
N SER A 136 19.00 -8.47 16.36
CA SER A 136 20.32 -9.03 16.14
C SER A 136 20.42 -10.49 16.61
N ASP A 137 21.23 -11.29 15.92
CA ASP A 137 21.42 -12.73 16.17
C ASP A 137 22.08 -13.05 17.53
N VAL A 138 22.41 -12.02 18.32
CA VAL A 138 22.99 -12.14 19.67
C VAL A 138 21.93 -12.49 20.73
N GLY A 139 20.64 -12.28 20.44
CA GLY A 139 19.53 -12.80 21.25
C GLY A 139 19.46 -12.31 22.71
N LEU A 140 20.07 -11.16 23.03
CA LEU A 140 20.18 -10.64 24.39
C LEU A 140 18.84 -10.26 25.04
N PHE A 141 17.81 -10.01 24.21
CA PHE A 141 16.45 -9.66 24.65
C PHE A 141 15.38 -10.54 23.98
N ALA A 142 15.73 -11.79 23.62
CA ALA A 142 14.77 -12.70 23.02
C ALA A 142 13.64 -13.05 24.02
N GLU A 143 12.41 -12.68 23.67
CA GLU A 143 11.22 -13.10 24.40
C GLU A 143 11.00 -14.61 24.13
N LYS A 144 11.09 -15.44 25.17
CA LYS A 144 10.73 -16.86 25.05
C LYS A 144 9.22 -16.95 24.80
N SER A 145 8.82 -17.31 23.58
CA SER A 145 7.43 -17.72 23.32
C SER A 145 7.28 -19.22 23.62
N GLU A 146 6.72 -19.56 24.77
CA GLU A 146 6.33 -20.94 25.07
C GLU A 146 4.97 -21.23 24.42
N VAL A 147 4.97 -21.98 23.32
CA VAL A 147 3.72 -22.42 22.67
C VAL A 147 3.28 -23.74 23.29
N THR A 148 2.39 -23.67 24.28
CA THR A 148 1.79 -24.87 24.87
C THR A 148 0.72 -25.42 23.92
N ILE A 149 1.06 -26.44 23.15
CA ILE A 149 0.09 -27.15 22.30
C ILE A 149 -0.76 -28.05 23.20
N THR A 150 -1.93 -27.54 23.60
CA THR A 150 -2.92 -28.33 24.32
C THR A 150 -3.63 -29.26 23.34
N HIS A 151 -3.32 -30.55 23.41
CA HIS A 151 -4.05 -31.58 22.68
C HIS A 151 -5.37 -31.81 23.41
N GLN A 152 -6.44 -31.20 22.94
CA GLN A 152 -7.79 -31.45 23.46
C GLN A 152 -8.28 -32.80 22.95
N THR A 153 -8.88 -33.59 23.84
CA THR A 153 -9.51 -34.83 23.41
C THR A 153 -10.77 -34.51 22.59
N THR A 154 -11.20 -35.44 21.73
CA THR A 154 -12.38 -35.22 20.88
C THR A 154 -13.67 -34.96 21.66
N ASP A 155 -13.75 -35.42 22.91
CA ASP A 155 -14.93 -35.24 23.75
C ASP A 155 -14.97 -33.84 24.38
N ASP A 156 -13.82 -33.28 24.79
CA ASP A 156 -13.71 -31.88 25.25
C ASP A 156 -14.16 -30.88 24.16
N ILE A 157 -13.82 -31.18 22.90
CA ILE A 157 -14.20 -30.36 21.75
C ILE A 157 -15.71 -30.41 21.52
N LYS A 158 -16.34 -31.58 21.67
CA LYS A 158 -17.80 -31.75 21.52
C LYS A 158 -18.56 -30.99 22.60
N ASP A 159 -18.10 -31.02 23.84
CA ASP A 159 -18.78 -30.34 24.95
C ASP A 159 -18.63 -28.81 24.84
N ARG A 160 -17.47 -28.31 24.39
CA ARG A 160 -17.30 -26.89 24.06
C ARG A 160 -18.15 -26.45 22.87
N LEU A 161 -18.29 -27.29 21.84
CA LEU A 161 -19.19 -27.03 20.70
C LEU A 161 -20.65 -27.00 21.13
N ARG A 162 -21.08 -27.95 21.97
CA ARG A 162 -22.43 -27.97 22.55
C ARG A 162 -22.70 -26.72 23.39
N GLY A 163 -21.75 -26.30 24.22
CA GLY A 163 -21.88 -25.07 25.00
C GLY A 163 -22.00 -23.82 24.13
N LYS A 164 -21.22 -23.72 23.04
CA LYS A 164 -21.32 -22.61 22.08
C LYS A 164 -22.61 -22.64 21.26
N LEU A 165 -23.06 -23.82 20.83
CA LEU A 165 -24.32 -24.00 20.11
C LEU A 165 -25.51 -23.69 21.01
N ALA A 166 -25.49 -24.10 22.28
CA ALA A 166 -26.56 -23.79 23.23
C ALA A 166 -26.75 -22.27 23.41
N LYS A 167 -25.65 -21.51 23.49
CA LYS A 167 -25.69 -20.04 23.56
C LYS A 167 -26.21 -19.35 22.30
N LEU A 168 -26.08 -20.01 21.13
CA LEU A 168 -26.58 -19.50 19.86
C LEU A 168 -28.03 -19.89 19.60
N VAL A 169 -28.46 -21.06 20.08
CA VAL A 169 -29.82 -21.59 19.91
C VAL A 169 -30.78 -21.00 20.94
N ASN A 170 -30.32 -20.77 22.17
CA ASN A 170 -31.01 -19.99 23.19
C ASN A 170 -30.09 -18.83 23.60
N PRO A 171 -30.16 -17.67 22.91
CA PRO A 171 -29.54 -16.48 23.44
C PRO A 171 -30.16 -16.21 24.81
N GLU A 172 -29.34 -16.13 25.86
CA GLU A 172 -29.78 -15.58 27.12
C GLU A 172 -30.26 -14.15 26.81
N LEU A 173 -31.54 -13.86 27.11
CA LEU A 173 -32.09 -12.53 27.00
C LEU A 173 -31.21 -11.63 27.89
N GLU A 174 -30.34 -10.83 27.28
CA GLU A 174 -29.75 -9.71 27.99
C GLU A 174 -30.92 -8.86 28.49
N PRO A 175 -31.02 -8.54 29.80
CA PRO A 175 -32.00 -7.57 30.23
C PRO A 175 -31.67 -6.28 29.47
N GLU A 176 -32.64 -5.77 28.71
CA GLU A 176 -32.51 -4.47 28.05
C GLU A 176 -32.11 -3.45 29.11
N ASP A 177 -30.90 -2.87 28.97
CA ASP A 177 -30.46 -1.77 29.81
C ASP A 177 -31.53 -0.68 29.74
N ALA A 178 -32.17 -0.39 30.87
CA ALA A 178 -33.20 0.62 30.96
C ALA A 178 -32.61 1.97 30.50
N ILE A 179 -33.16 2.53 29.42
CA ILE A 179 -32.84 3.88 28.98
C ILE A 179 -33.40 4.83 30.03
N ILE A 180 -32.52 5.43 30.84
CA ILE A 180 -32.88 6.53 31.72
C ILE A 180 -33.10 7.74 30.82
N LEU A 181 -34.35 8.15 30.66
CA LEU A 181 -34.70 9.42 30.02
C LEU A 181 -34.42 10.55 31.01
N ASP A 182 -33.38 11.35 30.76
CA ASP A 182 -33.14 12.58 31.51
C ASP A 182 -34.24 13.60 31.21
N ALA A 183 -34.82 14.16 32.28
CA ALA A 183 -35.98 15.05 32.24
C ALA A 183 -35.62 16.50 31.84
N SER A 184 -34.95 16.70 30.69
CA SER A 184 -34.63 18.05 30.18
C SER A 184 -35.42 18.48 28.94
N ASP A 185 -36.19 17.60 28.30
CA ASP A 185 -36.72 17.88 26.96
C ASP A 185 -38.24 18.10 26.91
N ILE A 186 -38.87 18.48 28.02
CA ILE A 186 -40.24 19.00 28.00
C ILE A 186 -40.17 20.53 28.06
N ALA A 187 -40.06 21.15 26.90
CA ALA A 187 -40.39 22.57 26.74
C ALA A 187 -41.91 22.71 26.84
N PHE A 188 -42.40 23.21 27.97
CA PHE A 188 -43.73 23.80 28.05
C PHE A 188 -43.64 25.17 27.38
N ASP A 189 -44.04 25.25 26.12
CA ASP A 189 -44.36 26.53 25.49
C ASP A 189 -45.84 26.82 25.74
N ASP A 190 -46.11 28.03 26.23
CA ASP A 190 -47.37 28.51 26.75
C ASP A 190 -48.39 28.79 25.62
N GLU A 191 -49.60 28.21 25.71
CA GLU A 191 -50.86 28.84 25.28
C GLU A 191 -52.10 28.21 25.93
#